data_AF-A0A966Q781-F1
#
_entry.id   AF-A0A966Q781-F1
#
_cell.length_a   1.000
_cell.length_b   1.000
_cell.length_c   1.000
_cell.angle_alpha   90.00
_cell.angle_beta   90.00
_cell.angle_gamma   90.00
#
_symmetry.space_group_name_H-M   'P 1'
#
loop_
_entity.id
_entity.type
_entity.pdbx_description
1 polymer ?
#
loop_
_entity_poly.entity_id
_entity_poly.type
_entity_poly.pdbx_seq_one_letter_code
_entity_poly.pdbx_strand_id
1 'polypeptide(L)'
;TNLPANITTGSLIDIVSNDQPWETITKRTAGTVSSSTLNLTDTSDIKTNYYVATRGESPFAQIPQDTIPLLIQAVVVRIMEYMGDTNGLQASLLTYAQMENDNRNLISPRVDAQPKKISSKNRIARYLWK
;
A
#
# COMPACT_ATOMS: atom_id res chain seq x y z
N THR A 1 17.48 19.12 0.28
CA THR A 1 16.40 18.22 0.75
C THR A 1 16.28 18.44 2.24
N ASN A 2 15.22 19.13 2.65
CA ASN A 2 15.08 19.60 4.03
C ASN A 2 14.64 18.44 4.92
N LEU A 3 15.27 18.31 6.08
CA LEU A 3 14.75 17.45 7.13
C LEU A 3 13.39 18.05 7.59
N PRO A 4 12.35 17.24 7.82
CA PRO A 4 11.08 17.78 8.29
C PRO A 4 11.29 18.42 9.67
N ALA A 5 10.69 19.60 9.89
CA ALA A 5 10.97 20.47 11.03
C ALA A 5 10.60 19.87 12.40
N ASN A 6 9.87 18.76 12.40
CA ASN A 6 9.47 17.99 13.58
C ASN A 6 10.58 17.06 14.10
N ILE A 7 11.60 16.74 13.30
CA ILE A 7 12.75 15.96 13.76
C ILE A 7 13.72 16.91 14.45
N THR A 8 13.82 16.77 15.77
CA THR A 8 14.72 17.56 16.62
C THR A 8 15.69 16.64 17.35
N THR A 9 16.73 17.21 17.96
CA THR A 9 17.70 16.43 18.75
C THR A 9 16.96 15.68 19.86
N GLY A 10 17.11 14.36 19.91
CA GLY A 10 16.40 13.48 20.85
C GLY A 10 15.06 12.91 20.33
N SER A 11 14.59 13.30 19.15
CA SER A 11 13.38 12.71 18.55
C SER A 11 13.59 11.24 18.20
N LEU A 12 12.56 10.41 18.37
CA LEU A 12 12.58 9.03 17.93
C LEU A 12 12.37 8.99 16.40
N ILE A 13 13.22 8.25 15.70
CA ILE A 13 13.22 8.15 14.24
C ILE A 13 13.24 6.68 13.79
N ASP A 14 12.72 6.47 12.58
CA ASP A 14 12.77 5.21 11.86
C ASP A 14 13.59 5.38 10.58
N ILE A 15 14.48 4.42 10.31
CA ILE A 15 15.31 4.39 9.10
C ILE A 15 14.74 3.34 8.17
N VAL A 16 14.38 3.77 6.96
CA VAL A 16 13.62 2.98 5.98
C VAL A 16 14.49 2.70 4.74
N SER A 17 14.46 1.46 4.25
CA SER A 17 15.18 1.09 3.02
C SER A 17 14.67 1.87 1.81
N ASN A 18 15.54 2.11 0.82
CA ASN A 18 15.13 2.67 -0.48
C ASN A 18 14.53 1.61 -1.41
N ASP A 19 14.89 0.36 -1.19
CA ASP A 19 14.43 -0.75 -2.01
C ASP A 19 13.06 -1.25 -1.53
N GLN A 20 12.18 -1.58 -2.47
CA GLN A 20 10.91 -2.25 -2.20
C GLN A 20 11.21 -3.58 -1.46
N PRO A 21 10.56 -3.88 -0.32
CA PRO A 21 9.27 -3.36 0.17
C PRO A 21 9.31 -2.16 1.12
N TRP A 22 10.40 -1.37 1.15
CA TRP A 22 10.56 -0.17 1.99
C TRP A 22 10.39 -0.46 3.48
N GLU A 23 11.13 -1.45 3.95
CA GLU A 23 11.07 -1.89 5.34
C GLU A 23 11.83 -0.96 6.27
N THR A 24 11.35 -0.88 7.52
CA THR A 24 12.09 -0.21 8.59
C THR A 24 13.24 -1.10 9.03
N ILE A 25 14.47 -0.68 8.73
CA ILE A 25 15.68 -1.43 9.03
C ILE A 25 16.03 -1.30 10.51
N THR A 26 16.03 -0.06 11.01
CA THR A 26 16.41 0.20 12.39
C THR A 26 15.68 1.39 12.98
N LYS A 27 15.65 1.37 14.30
CA LYS A 27 14.88 2.24 15.18
C LYS A 27 15.89 2.98 16.04
N ARG A 28 15.96 4.30 15.93
CA ARG A 28 16.99 5.10 16.61
C ARG A 28 16.42 6.37 17.23
N THR A 29 17.27 7.05 17.99
CA THR A 29 17.04 8.40 18.49
C THR A 29 17.92 9.35 17.67
N ALA A 30 17.34 10.45 17.22
CA ALA A 30 18.07 11.51 16.52
C ALA A 30 19.16 12.08 17.44
N GLY A 31 20.40 12.09 16.95
CA GLY A 31 21.49 12.82 17.59
C GLY A 31 21.39 14.31 17.27
N THR A 32 22.50 14.96 16.95
CA THR A 32 22.48 16.38 16.60
C THR A 32 21.77 16.60 15.25
N VAL A 33 20.72 17.41 15.26
CA VAL A 33 20.00 17.81 14.06
C VAL A 33 20.40 19.23 13.64
N SER A 34 20.85 19.35 12.39
CA SER A 34 21.03 20.60 11.65
C SER A 34 19.94 20.69 10.57
N SER A 35 19.73 21.86 9.98
CA SER A 35 18.64 22.15 9.04
C SER A 35 18.50 21.13 7.89
N SER A 36 19.60 20.52 7.45
CA SER A 36 19.62 19.52 6.37
C SER A 36 20.37 18.23 6.73
N THR A 37 20.97 18.13 7.91
CA THR A 37 21.80 16.98 8.30
C THR A 37 21.43 16.45 9.67
N LEU A 38 21.33 15.13 9.76
CA LEU A 38 21.08 14.40 10.99
C LEU A 38 22.29 13.54 11.32
N ASN A 39 22.92 13.80 12.45
CA ASN A 39 24.06 13.02 12.91
C ASN A 39 23.57 11.88 13.82
N LEU A 40 23.95 10.65 13.47
CA LEU A 40 23.68 9.44 14.25
C LEU A 40 24.97 8.93 14.89
N THR A 41 24.86 8.36 16.08
CA THR A 41 26.02 7.84 16.84
C THR A 41 26.60 6.58 16.22
N ASP A 42 25.77 5.78 15.55
CA ASP A 42 26.17 4.55 14.87
C ASP A 42 25.40 4.40 13.55
N THR A 43 26.13 4.04 12.49
CA THR A 43 25.62 3.90 11.12
C THR A 43 26.05 2.59 10.45
N SER A 44 26.51 1.59 11.20
CA SER A 44 27.00 0.31 10.64
C SER A 44 25.99 -0.38 9.72
N ASP A 45 24.70 -0.29 10.06
CA ASP A 45 23.61 -1.00 9.40
C ASP A 45 22.91 -0.15 8.32
N ILE A 46 23.35 1.09 8.13
CA ILE A 46 22.73 2.08 7.25
C ILE A 46 23.54 2.18 5.97
N LYS A 47 22.87 2.08 4.82
CA LYS A 47 23.48 2.32 3.52
C LYS A 47 23.09 3.70 3.00
N THR A 48 23.91 4.22 2.08
CA THR A 48 23.59 5.43 1.33
C THR A 48 22.23 5.28 0.63
N ASN A 49 21.48 6.38 0.54
CA ASN A 49 20.12 6.49 -0.01
C ASN A 49 18.96 5.95 0.83
N TYR A 50 19.18 5.51 2.08
CA TYR A 50 18.07 5.22 2.97
C TYR A 50 17.33 6.49 3.42
N TYR A 51 16.06 6.34 3.73
CA TYR A 51 15.21 7.43 4.17
C TYR A 51 15.11 7.49 5.68
N VAL A 52 14.89 8.70 6.20
CA VAL A 52 14.64 8.95 7.62
C VAL A 52 13.23 9.50 7.75
N ALA A 53 12.46 8.92 8.67
CA ALA A 53 11.13 9.40 9.03
C ALA A 53 11.00 9.49 10.57
N THR A 54 10.02 10.26 11.02
CA THR A 54 9.61 10.26 12.43
C THR A 54 9.15 8.86 12.82
N ARG A 55 9.30 8.51 14.10
CA ARG A 55 8.80 7.24 14.65
C ARG A 55 7.34 6.98 14.25
N GLY A 56 7.10 5.84 13.61
CA GLY A 56 5.74 5.40 13.23
C GLY A 56 5.19 6.09 11.97
N GLU A 57 5.95 6.99 11.36
CA GLU A 57 5.65 7.55 10.04
C GLU A 57 6.49 6.84 8.97
N SER A 58 6.05 6.93 7.72
CA SER A 58 6.76 6.37 6.58
C SER A 58 7.01 7.48 5.55
N PRO A 59 8.23 7.58 4.97
CA PRO A 59 8.51 8.50 3.87
C PRO A 59 7.82 8.05 2.58
N PHE A 60 7.38 6.80 2.51
CA PHE A 60 6.61 6.24 1.41
C PHE A 60 5.12 6.23 1.74
N ALA A 61 4.29 6.54 0.74
CA ALA A 61 2.86 6.41 0.83
C ALA A 61 2.50 4.94 1.13
N GLN A 62 1.85 4.70 2.26
CA GLN A 62 1.38 3.37 2.67
C GLN A 62 0.12 2.98 1.87
N ILE A 63 0.29 2.86 0.56
CA ILE A 63 -0.73 2.36 -0.34
C ILE A 63 -0.80 0.83 -0.14
N PRO A 64 -1.96 0.25 0.19
CA PRO A 64 -2.10 -1.19 0.27
C PRO A 64 -1.66 -1.84 -1.04
N GLN A 65 -0.80 -2.85 -0.99
CA GLN A 65 -0.24 -3.47 -2.21
C GLN A 65 -1.33 -3.99 -3.15
N ASP A 66 -2.46 -4.44 -2.59
CA ASP A 66 -3.61 -4.94 -3.35
C ASP A 66 -4.33 -3.87 -4.19
N THR A 67 -4.12 -2.58 -3.87
CA THR A 67 -4.69 -1.47 -4.64
C THR A 67 -3.84 -1.04 -5.84
N ILE A 68 -2.57 -1.48 -5.91
CA ILE A 68 -1.65 -1.12 -7.00
C ILE A 68 -2.17 -1.61 -8.37
N PRO A 69 -2.64 -2.86 -8.53
CA PRO A 69 -3.25 -3.31 -9.79
C PRO A 69 -4.45 -2.47 -10.23
N LEU A 70 -5.25 -1.98 -9.29
CA LEU A 70 -6.40 -1.13 -9.58
C LEU A 70 -5.97 0.24 -10.11
N LEU A 71 -4.90 0.82 -9.56
CA LEU A 71 -4.31 2.05 -10.06
C LEU A 71 -3.79 1.87 -11.49
N ILE A 72 -3.11 0.76 -11.79
CA ILE A 72 -2.64 0.43 -13.14
C ILE A 72 -3.82 0.37 -14.12
N GLN A 73 -4.91 -0.31 -13.75
CA GLN A 73 -6.09 -0.41 -14.60
C GLN A 73 -6.76 0.95 -14.85
N ALA A 74 -6.76 1.86 -13.86
CA ALA A 74 -7.25 3.22 -14.07
C ALA A 74 -6.43 3.99 -15.13
N VAL A 75 -5.11 3.78 -15.14
CA VAL A 75 -4.23 4.38 -16.16
C VAL A 75 -4.53 3.78 -17.54
N VAL A 76 -4.74 2.47 -17.64
CA VAL A 76 -5.14 1.82 -18.90
C VAL A 76 -6.45 2.41 -19.44
N VAL A 77 -7.47 2.57 -18.59
CA VAL A 77 -8.74 3.22 -18.98
C VAL A 77 -8.49 4.62 -19.53
N ARG A 78 -7.64 5.41 -18.86
CA ARG A 78 -7.32 6.77 -19.31
C ARG A 78 -6.59 6.77 -20.65
N ILE A 79 -5.67 5.84 -20.87
CA ILE A 79 -4.96 5.70 -22.16
C ILE A 79 -5.95 5.32 -23.27
N MET A 80 -6.85 4.37 -23.04
CA MET A 80 -7.87 3.96 -24.02
C MET A 80 -8.81 5.12 -24.39
N GLU A 81 -9.19 5.93 -23.40
CA GLU A 81 -9.98 7.15 -23.60
C GLU A 81 -9.24 8.15 -24.52
N TYR A 82 -7.94 8.37 -24.28
CA TYR A 82 -7.12 9.24 -25.14
C TYR A 82 -6.94 8.70 -26.56
N MET A 83 -6.84 7.38 -26.71
CA MET A 83 -6.70 6.73 -28.02
C MET A 83 -8.01 6.75 -28.84
N GLY A 84 -9.15 7.04 -28.20
CA GLY A 84 -10.46 7.02 -28.86
C GLY A 84 -10.97 5.62 -29.18
N ASP A 85 -10.36 4.56 -28.62
CA ASP A 85 -10.83 3.19 -28.77
C ASP A 85 -12.01 2.94 -27.82
N THR A 86 -13.22 3.19 -28.32
CA THR A 86 -14.46 3.07 -27.55
C THR A 86 -14.76 1.64 -27.10
N ASN A 87 -14.37 0.62 -27.88
CA ASN A 87 -14.56 -0.78 -27.54
C ASN A 87 -13.58 -1.22 -26.45
N GLY A 88 -12.30 -0.89 -26.61
CA GLY A 88 -11.26 -1.14 -25.61
C GLY A 88 -11.52 -0.41 -24.29
N LEU A 89 -12.06 0.81 -24.37
CA LEU A 89 -12.48 1.59 -23.20
C LEU A 89 -13.61 0.91 -22.43
N GLN A 90 -14.68 0.47 -23.12
CA GLN A 90 -15.81 -0.18 -22.46
C GLN A 90 -15.40 -1.49 -21.77
N ALA A 91 -14.56 -2.30 -22.42
CA ALA A 91 -14.01 -3.51 -21.82
C ALA A 91 -13.13 -3.20 -20.59
N SER A 92 -12.27 -2.18 -20.69
CA SER A 92 -11.38 -1.78 -19.61
C SER A 92 -12.12 -1.21 -18.39
N LEU A 93 -13.22 -0.47 -18.62
CA LEU A 93 -14.11 0.04 -17.58
C LEU A 93 -14.83 -1.08 -16.84
N LEU A 94 -15.30 -2.12 -17.54
CA LEU A 94 -15.93 -3.28 -16.91
C LEU A 94 -14.94 -4.02 -16.01
N THR A 95 -13.72 -4.27 -16.50
CA THR A 95 -12.65 -4.89 -15.70
C THR A 95 -12.30 -4.04 -14.49
N TYR A 96 -12.19 -2.72 -14.65
CA TYR A 96 -11.93 -1.80 -13.55
C TYR A 96 -13.01 -1.87 -12.47
N ALA A 97 -14.29 -1.81 -12.85
CA ALA A 97 -15.41 -1.90 -11.91
C ALA A 97 -15.41 -3.23 -11.13
N GLN A 98 -15.04 -4.33 -11.79
CA GLN A 98 -14.92 -5.63 -11.13
C GLN A 98 -13.76 -5.65 -10.12
N MET A 99 -12.58 -5.18 -10.53
CA MET A 99 -11.41 -5.07 -9.65
C MET A 99 -11.69 -4.16 -8.44
N GLU A 100 -12.43 -3.06 -8.63
CA GLU A 100 -12.83 -2.17 -7.54
C GLU A 100 -13.72 -2.88 -6.53
N ASN A 101 -14.70 -3.65 -7.01
CA ASN A 101 -15.59 -4.40 -6.14
C ASN A 101 -14.85 -5.47 -5.35
N ASP A 102 -13.96 -6.22 -5.99
CA ASP A 102 -13.15 -7.24 -5.35
C ASP A 102 -12.20 -6.65 -4.30
N ASN A 103 -11.53 -5.54 -4.63
CA ASN A 103 -10.66 -4.83 -3.70
C ASN A 103 -11.44 -4.23 -2.52
N ARG A 104 -12.63 -3.67 -2.78
CA ARG A 104 -13.53 -3.18 -1.72
C ARG A 104 -13.95 -4.32 -0.78
N ASN A 105 -14.26 -5.50 -1.32
CA ASN A 105 -14.60 -6.68 -0.51
C ASN A 105 -13.41 -7.19 0.32
N LEU A 106 -12.18 -7.01 -0.16
CA LEU A 106 -10.97 -7.39 0.54
C LEU A 106 -10.66 -6.43 1.71
N ILE A 107 -10.76 -5.13 1.48
CA ILE A 107 -10.44 -4.09 2.48
C ILE A 107 -11.61 -3.83 3.44
N SER A 108 -12.85 -4.07 3.01
CA SER A 108 -14.02 -3.86 3.87
C SER A 108 -13.88 -4.66 5.16
N PRO A 109 -14.14 -4.05 6.33
CA PRO A 109 -14.10 -4.79 7.58
C PRO A 109 -15.10 -5.94 7.48
N ARG A 110 -14.61 -7.16 7.64
CA ARG A 110 -15.48 -8.32 7.83
C ARG A 110 -16.20 -8.06 9.15
N VAL A 111 -17.45 -7.63 9.09
CA VAL A 111 -18.32 -7.62 10.27
C VAL A 111 -18.33 -9.04 10.81
N ASP A 112 -17.72 -9.26 11.98
CA ASP A 112 -17.55 -10.57 12.62
C ASP A 112 -18.87 -11.34 12.80
N ALA A 113 -20.00 -10.63 12.79
CA ALA A 113 -21.32 -11.21 12.97
C ALA A 113 -21.98 -11.79 11.70
N GLN A 114 -21.39 -11.62 10.51
CA GLN A 114 -21.97 -12.15 9.26
C GLN A 114 -20.93 -12.86 8.38
N PRO A 115 -20.39 -14.02 8.81
CA PRO A 115 -19.59 -14.86 7.93
C PRO A 115 -20.42 -15.29 6.73
N LYS A 116 -19.91 -15.03 5.53
CA LYS A 116 -20.53 -15.48 4.27
C LYS A 116 -20.58 -17.01 4.27
N LYS A 117 -21.78 -17.57 4.49
CA LYS A 117 -21.99 -19.02 4.54
C LYS A 117 -21.57 -19.65 3.21
N ILE A 118 -20.50 -20.45 3.22
CA ILE A 118 -20.08 -21.23 2.06
C ILE A 118 -21.16 -22.29 1.80
N SER A 119 -21.98 -22.07 0.76
CA SER A 119 -22.99 -23.04 0.34
C SER A 119 -22.44 -23.89 -0.79
N SER A 120 -22.25 -25.20 -0.55
CA SER A 120 -21.88 -26.14 -1.61
C SER A 120 -23.01 -26.25 -2.63
N LYS A 121 -22.67 -26.04 -3.92
CA LYS A 121 -23.63 -26.11 -5.04
C LYS A 121 -24.15 -27.54 -5.27
N ASN A 122 -23.37 -28.55 -4.89
CA ASN A 122 -23.64 -29.98 -5.12
C ASN A 122 -23.93 -30.73 -3.80
N ARG A 123 -25.01 -30.37 -3.10
CA ARG A 123 -25.45 -31.16 -1.93
C ARG A 123 -26.26 -32.37 -2.40
N ILE A 124 -25.85 -33.56 -1.98
CA ILE A 124 -26.53 -34.84 -2.21
C ILE A 124 -28.00 -34.78 -1.76
N ALA A 125 -28.30 -34.02 -0.70
CA ALA A 125 -29.66 -33.77 -0.23
C ALA A 125 -30.62 -33.18 -1.28
N ARG A 126 -30.14 -32.50 -2.34
CA ARG A 126 -31.02 -32.00 -3.42
C ARG A 126 -31.50 -33.14 -4.34
N TYR A 127 -30.77 -34.24 -4.42
CA TYR A 127 -31.08 -35.38 -5.28
C TYR A 127 -31.87 -36.48 -4.57
N LEU A 128 -31.96 -36.43 -3.24
CA LEU A 128 -32.69 -37.40 -2.42
C LEU A 128 -34.20 -37.11 -2.29
N TRP A 129 -34.66 -35.94 -2.76
CA TRP A 129 -36.07 -35.52 -2.72
C TRP A 129 -36.65 -35.33 -4.13
N LYS A 130 -36.37 -36.28 -5.02
CA LYS A 130 -37.07 -36.46 -6.29
C LYS A 130 -37.74 -37.81 -6.32
#